data_AF-A0AAI9X6F0-F1
#
_entry.id   AF-A0AAI9X6F0-F1
#
_cell.length_a   1.000
_cell.length_b   1.000
_cell.length_c   1.000
_cell.angle_alpha   90.00
_cell.angle_beta   90.00
_cell.angle_gamma   90.00
#
_symmetry.space_group_name_H-M   'P 1'
#
loop_
_entity.id
_entity.type
_entity.pdbx_description
1 polymer ?
#
loop_
_entity_poly.entity_id
_entity_poly.type
_entity_poly.pdbx_seq_one_letter_code
_entity_poly.pdbx_strand_id
1 'polypeptide(L)' 'MSIQPNHGASIADIMAIGPEAESIPAWQARCNIKTDSQIRLVKLAHIRYQHPDLDEITTFLEGMLL' A
#
# COMPACT_ATOMS: atom_id res chain seq x y z
N MET A 1 -17.03 -20.80 -12.02
CA MET A 1 -15.68 -20.48 -11.52
C MET A 1 -15.84 -19.96 -10.10
N SER A 2 -15.45 -20.73 -9.08
CA SER A 2 -15.52 -20.26 -7.68
C SER A 2 -14.28 -19.41 -7.40
N ILE A 3 -14.47 -18.13 -7.07
CA ILE A 3 -13.37 -17.23 -6.69
C ILE A 3 -13.12 -17.49 -5.20
N GLN A 4 -12.03 -18.20 -4.89
CA GLN A 4 -11.62 -18.37 -3.51
C GLN A 4 -10.91 -17.12 -3.00
N PRO A 5 -11.16 -16.70 -1.74
CA PRO A 5 -10.44 -15.60 -1.12
C PRO A 5 -8.94 -15.92 -1.03
N ASN A 6 -8.09 -14.91 -1.13
CA ASN A 6 -6.66 -15.09 -0.86
C ASN A 6 -6.47 -15.43 0.62
N HIS A 7 -6.05 -16.66 0.89
CA HIS A 7 -5.59 -17.07 2.22
C HIS A 7 -4.12 -16.67 2.35
N GLY A 8 -3.82 -15.73 3.24
CA GLY A 8 -2.44 -15.39 3.56
C GLY A 8 -1.70 -16.60 4.13
N ALA A 9 -0.43 -16.76 3.76
CA ALA A 9 0.43 -17.84 4.26
C ALA A 9 1.70 -17.25 4.87
N SER A 10 2.15 -17.81 5.99
CA SER A 10 3.48 -17.52 6.55
C SER A 10 4.50 -18.41 5.85
N ILE A 11 5.16 -17.86 4.84
CA ILE A 11 6.22 -18.55 4.07
C ILE A 11 7.58 -17.92 4.42
N ALA A 12 8.65 -18.70 4.31
CA ALA A 12 10.00 -18.20 4.56
C ALA A 12 10.36 -17.10 3.56
N ASP A 13 11.06 -16.05 4.01
CA ASP A 13 11.39 -14.85 3.21
C ASP A 13 12.02 -15.19 1.85
N ILE A 14 12.90 -16.20 1.81
CA ILE A 14 13.55 -16.66 0.58
C ILE A 14 12.53 -17.17 -0.45
N MET A 15 11.47 -17.84 0.00
CA MET A 15 10.38 -18.28 -0.88
C MET A 15 9.39 -17.16 -1.21
N ALA A 16 9.23 -16.18 -0.32
CA ALA A 16 8.34 -15.04 -0.52
C ALA A 16 8.83 -14.07 -1.60
N ILE A 17 10.15 -13.86 -1.67
CA ILE A 17 10.75 -12.94 -2.65
C ILE A 17 10.67 -13.53 -4.07
N GLY A 18 10.77 -14.86 -4.21
CA GLY A 18 10.60 -15.57 -5.49
C GLY A 18 11.76 -15.37 -6.48
N PRO A 19 11.71 -16.01 -7.66
CA PRO A 19 12.76 -15.90 -8.69
C PRO A 19 12.80 -14.53 -9.39
N GLU A 20 11.72 -13.76 -9.32
CA GLU A 20 11.62 -12.38 -9.81
C GLU A 20 12.22 -11.37 -8.82
N ALA A 21 12.98 -11.84 -7.83
CA ALA A 21 13.72 -11.03 -6.89
C ALA A 21 14.64 -10.05 -7.62
N GLU A 22 14.41 -8.75 -7.43
CA GLU A 22 15.29 -7.71 -7.93
C GLU A 22 16.00 -7.02 -6.77
N SER A 23 17.31 -6.78 -6.93
CA SER A 23 18.04 -5.97 -5.96
C SER A 23 17.53 -4.52 -6.00
N ILE A 24 17.45 -3.86 -4.84
CA ILE A 24 17.00 -2.47 -4.74
C ILE A 24 17.75 -1.53 -5.72
N PRO A 25 19.09 -1.60 -5.88
CA PRO A 25 19.79 -0.75 -6.84
C PRO A 25 19.39 -1.00 -8.31
N ALA A 26 19.17 -2.26 -8.68
CA ALA A 26 18.74 -2.63 -10.04
C ALA A 26 17.33 -2.10 -10.32
N TRP A 27 16.41 -2.27 -9.37
CA TRP A 27 15.05 -1.74 -9.43
C TRP A 27 15.05 -0.20 -9.54
N GLN A 28 15.85 0.48 -8.71
CA GLN A 28 15.98 1.93 -8.74
C GLN A 28 16.50 2.44 -10.08
N ALA A 29 17.54 1.80 -10.63
CA ALA A 29 18.08 2.14 -11.94
C ALA A 29 17.05 1.94 -13.06
N ARG A 30 16.34 0.80 -13.04
CA ARG A 30 15.27 0.47 -14.01
C ARG A 30 14.12 1.46 -13.96
N CYS A 31 13.74 1.92 -12.76
CA CYS A 31 12.68 2.91 -12.57
C CYS A 31 13.18 4.36 -12.70
N ASN A 32 14.45 4.58 -13.06
CA ASN A 32 15.08 5.90 -13.18
C ASN A 32 14.92 6.75 -11.90
N ILE A 33 14.98 6.09 -10.73
CA ILE A 33 14.86 6.71 -9.41
C ILE A 33 16.20 7.35 -9.05
N LYS A 34 16.20 8.67 -9.05
CA LYS A 34 17.32 9.51 -8.62
C LYS A 34 17.25 9.74 -7.12
N THR A 35 18.03 9.00 -6.34
CA THR A 35 18.08 9.11 -4.86
C THR A 35 18.50 10.50 -4.39
N ASP A 36 19.32 11.19 -5.17
CA ASP A 36 19.69 12.60 -5.00
C ASP A 36 18.50 13.57 -5.11
N SER A 37 17.48 13.20 -5.89
CA SER A 37 16.25 13.96 -6.09
C SER A 37 15.09 13.47 -5.21
N GLN A 38 15.35 12.56 -4.26
CA GLN A 38 14.31 11.96 -3.43
C GLN A 38 13.74 12.98 -2.43
N ILE A 39 12.43 13.19 -2.48
CA ILE A 39 11.73 14.01 -1.48
C ILE A 39 11.78 13.28 -0.13
N ARG A 40 12.52 13.85 0.82
CA ARG A 40 12.53 13.36 2.20
C ARG A 40 11.35 13.98 2.93
N LEU A 41 10.38 13.15 3.32
CA LEU A 41 9.30 13.57 4.21
C LEU A 41 9.88 13.81 5.61
N VAL A 42 10.38 15.02 5.86
CA VAL A 42 11.00 15.42 7.14
C VAL A 42 9.98 15.69 8.24
N LYS A 43 8.72 15.95 7.86
CA LYS A 43 7.62 16.18 8.79
C LYS A 43 6.30 15.83 8.12
N LEU A 44 5.72 14.71 8.53
CA LEU A 44 4.35 14.36 8.18
C LEU A 44 3.43 15.04 9.19
N ALA A 45 2.86 16.19 8.84
CA ALA A 45 1.81 16.80 9.62
C ALA A 45 0.47 16.25 9.13
N HIS A 46 -0.23 15.51 9.99
CA HIS A 46 -1.58 15.06 9.69
C HIS A 46 -2.52 16.28 9.73
N ILE A 47 -2.91 16.76 8.55
CA ILE A 47 -4.03 17.69 8.44
C ILE A 47 -5.30 16.86 8.59
N ARG A 48 -5.98 16.96 9.73
CA ARG A 48 -7.35 16.44 9.85
C ARG A 48 -8.26 17.36 9.06
N TYR A 49 -8.62 16.93 7.86
CA TYR A 49 -9.76 17.49 7.17
C TYR A 49 -11.00 16.88 7.80
N GLN A 50 -11.76 17.67 8.55
CA GLN A 50 -13.07 17.25 9.04
C GLN A 50 -14.06 17.45 7.90
N HIS A 51 -14.43 16.37 7.22
CA HIS A 51 -15.50 16.42 6.23
C HIS A 51 -16.79 16.85 6.96
N PRO A 52 -17.51 17.87 6.48
CA PRO A 52 -18.72 18.37 7.15
C PRO A 52 -19.78 17.27 7.28
N ASP A 53 -19.84 16.34 6.33
CA ASP A 53 -20.82 15.25 6.29
C ASP A 53 -20.22 13.89 6.69
N LEU A 54 -19.68 13.82 7.91
CA LEU A 54 -19.20 12.55 8.50
C LEU A 54 -20.31 11.51 8.66
N ASP A 55 -21.55 11.96 8.89
CA ASP A 55 -22.71 11.10 9.08
C ASP A 55 -23.13 10.41 7.77
N GLU A 56 -23.00 11.09 6.62
CA GLU A 56 -23.28 10.52 5.30
C GLU A 56 -22.27 9.43 4.94
N ILE A 57 -20.98 9.66 5.23
CA ILE A 57 -19.91 8.69 5.00
C ILE A 57 -20.08 7.47 5.92
N THR A 58 -20.46 7.68 7.18
CA THR A 58 -20.70 6.60 8.14
C THR A 58 -21.89 5.74 7.70
N THR A 59 -22.98 6.37 7.27
CA THR A 59 -24.18 5.68 6.74
C THR A 59 -23.85 4.87 5.49
N PHE A 60 -23.03 5.42 4.59
CA PHE A 60 -22.56 4.71 3.40
C PHE A 60 -21.72 3.47 3.75
N LEU A 61 -20.83 3.58 4.73
CA LEU A 61 -19.95 2.48 5.14
C LEU A 61 -20.67 1.39 5.94
N GLU A 62 -21.61 1.77 6.81
CA GLU A 62 -22.41 0.82 7.62
C GLU A 62 -23.48 0.11 6.78
N GLY A 63 -24.05 0.78 5.77
CA GLY A 63 -25.06 0.20 4.88
C GLY A 63 -24.52 -0.87 3.91
N MET A 64 -23.20 -1.00 3.76
CA MET A 64 -22.57 -2.01 2.88
C MET A 64 -22.33 -3.36 3.58
N LEU A 65 -22.64 -3.46 4.88
CA LEU A 65 -22.41 -4.65 5.72
C LEU A 65 -23.67 -5.52 5.94
N LEU A 66 -24.77 -5.25 5.23
CA LEU A 66 -25.99 -6.09 5.18
C LEU A 66 -26.28 -6.51 3.74
#